data_AF-A0A534CQV9-F1
#
_entry.id   AF-A0A534CQV9-F1
#
_cell.length_a   1.000
_cell.length_b   1.000
_cell.length_c   1.000
_cell.angle_alpha   90.00
_cell.angle_beta   90.00
_cell.angle_gamma   90.00
#
_symmetry.space_group_name_H-M   'P 1'
#
loop_
_entity.id
_entity.type
_entity.pdbx_description
1 polymer ?
#
loop_
_entity_poly.entity_id
_entity_poly.type
_entity_poly.pdbx_seq_one_letter_code
_entity_poly.pdbx_strand_id
1 'polypeptide(L)'
;MATVLLWVFVPAVYFYIGPILGLLQNVIPAGMRATACALLLFIANVANLVLAPQLIGWLSDWFAAAFGAGSESLRWALLLLAPTGFWAAWHLWTSGATIREDVARAS
;
A
#
# COMPACT_ATOMS: atom_id res chain seq x y z
N MET A 1 12.07 2.14 25.61
CA MET A 1 11.13 3.04 24.90
C MET A 1 10.97 2.66 23.42
N ALA A 2 12.06 2.62 22.63
CA ALA A 2 12.00 2.31 21.19
C ALA A 2 11.31 0.97 20.85
N THR A 3 11.58 -0.10 21.61
CA THR A 3 10.96 -1.42 21.39
C THR A 3 9.44 -1.38 21.52
N VAL A 4 8.90 -0.63 22.50
CA VAL A 4 7.44 -0.51 22.72
C VAL A 4 6.78 0.26 21.57
N LEU A 5 7.45 1.29 21.05
CA LEU A 5 6.96 2.03 19.87
C LEU A 5 6.91 1.13 18.63
N LEU A 6 7.90 0.26 18.44
CA LEU A 6 7.88 -0.72 17.34
C LEU A 6 6.72 -1.72 17.48
N TRP A 7 6.42 -2.16 18.71
CA TRP A 7 5.29 -3.05 18.99
C TRP A 7 3.92 -2.44 18.67
N VAL A 8 3.78 -1.12 18.75
CA VAL A 8 2.54 -0.42 18.34
C VAL A 8 2.55 -0.12 16.85
N PHE A 9 3.70 0.29 16.31
CA PHE A 9 3.84 0.70 14.91
C PHE A 9 3.57 -0.45 13.94
N VAL A 10 4.16 -1.62 14.19
CA VAL A 10 4.01 -2.79 13.31
C VAL A 10 2.54 -3.20 13.10
N PRO A 11 1.73 -3.43 14.14
CA PRO A 11 0.31 -3.74 13.94
C PRO A 11 -0.49 -2.56 13.36
N ALA A 12 -0.13 -1.32 13.68
CA ALA A 12 -0.81 -0.14 13.14
C ALA A 12 -0.68 -0.04 11.61
N VAL A 13 0.49 -0.35 11.04
CA VAL A 13 0.68 -0.33 9.58
C VAL A 13 -0.06 -1.46 8.86
N TYR A 14 -0.47 -2.53 9.54
CA TYR A 14 -1.26 -3.61 8.95
C TYR A 14 -2.77 -3.47 9.14
N PHE A 15 -3.22 -2.48 9.92
CA PHE A 15 -4.62 -2.34 10.31
C PHE A 15 -5.56 -2.15 9.12
N TYR A 16 -5.08 -1.56 8.03
CA TYR A 16 -5.86 -1.30 6.83
C TYR A 16 -6.27 -2.58 6.07
N ILE A 17 -5.59 -3.70 6.29
CA ILE A 17 -5.86 -4.97 5.58
C ILE A 17 -7.24 -5.52 5.96
N GLY A 18 -7.58 -5.48 7.25
CA GLY A 18 -8.85 -6.01 7.76
C GLY A 18 -10.08 -5.37 7.10
N PRO A 19 -10.19 -4.02 7.12
CA PRO A 19 -11.25 -3.30 6.42
C PRO A 19 -11.32 -3.62 4.93
N ILE A 20 -10.19 -3.64 4.21
CA ILE A 20 -10.18 -3.93 2.76
C ILE A 20 -10.75 -5.33 2.47
N LEU A 21 -10.30 -6.34 3.21
CA LEU A 21 -10.78 -7.72 3.01
C LEU A 21 -12.24 -7.89 3.43
N GLY A 22 -12.67 -7.20 4.49
CA GLY A 22 -14.08 -7.17 4.89
C GLY A 22 -14.96 -6.54 3.82
N LEU A 23 -14.54 -5.41 3.26
CA LEU A 23 -15.25 -4.71 2.19
C LEU A 23 -15.35 -5.56 0.91
N LEU A 24 -14.24 -6.17 0.50
CA LEU A 24 -14.21 -7.06 -0.65
C LEU A 24 -15.21 -8.21 -0.52
N GLN A 25 -15.34 -8.79 0.67
CA GLN A 25 -16.31 -9.87 0.91
C GLN A 25 -17.77 -9.40 0.89
N ASN A 26 -18.05 -8.15 1.24
CA ASN A 26 -19.41 -7.60 1.21
C ASN A 26 -19.87 -7.19 -0.20
N VAL A 27 -18.96 -6.71 -1.04
CA VAL A 27 -19.29 -6.24 -2.40
C VAL A 27 -19.29 -7.38 -3.43
N ILE A 28 -18.51 -8.45 -3.21
CA ILE A 28 -18.36 -9.55 -4.18
C ILE A 28 -19.32 -10.71 -3.90
N PRO A 29 -20.04 -11.23 -4.91
CA PRO A 29 -20.89 -12.43 -4.80
C PRO A 29 -20.12 -13.64 -4.25
N ALA A 30 -20.79 -14.46 -3.43
CA ALA A 30 -20.16 -15.54 -2.67
C ALA A 30 -19.26 -16.48 -3.50
N GLY A 31 -19.66 -16.82 -4.72
CA GLY A 31 -18.91 -17.73 -5.61
C GLY A 31 -17.61 -17.16 -6.19
N MET A 32 -17.42 -15.83 -6.17
CA MET A 32 -16.27 -15.18 -6.80
C MET A 32 -15.29 -14.56 -5.79
N ARG A 33 -15.58 -14.65 -4.48
CA ARG A 33 -14.75 -14.05 -3.42
C ARG A 33 -13.32 -14.55 -3.44
N ALA A 34 -13.11 -15.85 -3.65
CA ALA A 34 -11.77 -16.44 -3.73
C ALA A 34 -10.94 -15.85 -4.87
N THR A 35 -11.54 -15.75 -6.07
CA THR A 35 -10.90 -15.18 -7.26
C THR A 35 -10.60 -13.70 -7.07
N ALA A 36 -11.54 -12.93 -6.50
CA ALA A 36 -11.35 -11.51 -6.23
C ALA A 36 -10.22 -11.27 -5.20
N CYS A 37 -10.17 -12.06 -4.12
CA CYS A 37 -9.07 -12.00 -3.16
C CYS A 37 -7.72 -12.36 -3.82
N ALA A 38 -7.69 -13.40 -4.64
CA ALA A 38 -6.47 -13.82 -5.34
C ALA A 38 -5.97 -12.72 -6.29
N LEU A 39 -6.85 -12.09 -7.07
CA LEU A 39 -6.50 -10.97 -7.95
C LEU A 39 -6.02 -9.75 -7.16
N LEU A 40 -6.72 -9.38 -6.10
CA LEU A 40 -6.32 -8.26 -5.23
C LEU A 40 -4.92 -8.49 -4.67
N LEU A 41 -4.68 -9.66 -4.05
CA LEU A 41 -3.39 -10.01 -3.47
C LEU A 41 -2.31 -10.11 -4.54
N PHE A 42 -2.60 -10.68 -5.70
CA PHE A 42 -1.66 -10.78 -6.80
C PHE A 42 -1.22 -9.38 -7.27
N ILE A 43 -2.16 -8.49 -7.58
CA ILE A 43 -1.86 -7.12 -8.03
C ILE A 43 -1.11 -6.36 -6.94
N ALA A 44 -1.55 -6.44 -5.69
CA ALA A 44 -0.90 -5.79 -4.57
C ALA A 44 0.55 -6.27 -4.38
N ASN A 45 0.79 -7.58 -4.44
CA ASN A 45 2.13 -8.15 -4.31
C ASN A 45 3.00 -7.79 -5.52
N VAL A 46 2.49 -7.86 -6.74
CA VAL A 46 3.27 -7.45 -7.93
C VAL A 46 3.65 -5.97 -7.85
N ALA A 47 2.72 -5.08 -7.50
CA ALA A 47 3.04 -3.67 -7.31
C ALA A 47 4.08 -3.45 -6.20
N ASN A 48 3.93 -4.15 -5.07
CA ASN A 48 4.81 -3.97 -3.92
C ASN A 48 6.21 -4.58 -4.11
N LEU A 49 6.32 -5.74 -4.78
CA LEU A 49 7.60 -6.44 -4.95
C LEU A 49 8.31 -6.06 -6.26
N VAL A 50 7.59 -5.67 -7.30
CA VAL A 50 8.20 -5.33 -8.60
C VAL A 50 8.32 -3.83 -8.76
N LEU A 51 7.23 -3.09 -8.60
CA LEU A 51 7.22 -1.66 -8.90
C LEU A 51 7.98 -0.85 -7.85
N ALA A 52 7.73 -1.11 -6.57
CA ALA A 52 8.33 -0.32 -5.49
C ALA A 52 9.86 -0.44 -5.42
N PRO A 53 10.47 -1.65 -5.42
CA PRO A 53 11.93 -1.77 -5.33
C PRO A 53 12.64 -1.23 -6.57
N GLN A 54 12.03 -1.40 -7.76
CA GLN A 54 12.57 -0.87 -9.00
C GLN A 54 12.58 0.66 -9.01
N LEU A 55 11.48 1.29 -8.56
CA LEU A 55 11.39 2.75 -8.40
C LEU A 55 12.40 3.27 -7.38
N ILE A 56 12.48 2.63 -6.19
CA ILE A 56 13.41 3.02 -5.13
C ILE A 56 14.86 2.88 -5.61
N GLY A 57 15.20 1.77 -6.29
CA GLY A 57 16.53 1.50 -6.81
C GLY A 57 16.93 2.51 -7.88
N TRP A 58 16.09 2.71 -8.89
CA TRP A 58 16.36 3.70 -9.95
C TRP A 58 16.53 5.12 -9.38
N LEU A 59 15.68 5.50 -8.43
CA LEU A 59 15.75 6.81 -7.80
C LEU A 59 17.00 6.96 -6.91
N SER A 60 17.40 5.89 -6.21
CA SER A 60 18.64 5.82 -5.43
C SER A 60 19.87 5.98 -6.33
N ASP A 61 19.92 5.28 -7.46
CA ASP A 61 21.02 5.37 -8.43
C ASP A 61 21.10 6.76 -9.06
N TRP A 62 19.95 7.37 -9.35
CA TRP A 62 19.87 8.74 -9.86
C TRP A 62 20.36 9.76 -8.83
N PHE A 63 19.97 9.64 -7.56
CA PHE A 63 20.48 10.51 -6.50
C PHE A 63 21.99 10.33 -6.25
N ALA A 64 22.50 9.10 -6.37
CA ALA A 64 23.92 8.83 -6.27
C ALA A 64 24.71 9.51 -7.41
N ALA A 65 24.20 9.46 -8.64
CA ALA A 65 24.84 10.07 -9.81
C ALA A 65 24.72 11.61 -9.85
N ALA A 66 23.56 12.17 -9.50
CA ALA A 66 23.29 13.60 -9.63
C ALA A 66 23.82 14.46 -8.47
N PHE A 67 23.79 13.93 -7.23
CA PHE A 67 24.17 14.68 -6.03
C PHE A 67 25.44 14.16 -5.34
N GLY A 68 26.04 13.07 -5.83
CA GLY A 68 27.19 12.43 -5.18
C GLY A 68 26.86 11.89 -3.78
N ALA A 69 25.59 11.61 -3.51
CA ALA A 69 25.06 11.37 -2.16
C ALA A 69 25.53 10.05 -1.51
N GLY A 70 26.27 9.20 -2.23
CA GLY A 70 26.91 7.99 -1.68
C GLY A 70 25.92 7.12 -0.88
N SER A 71 26.18 6.94 0.42
CA SER A 71 25.35 6.14 1.33
C SER A 71 24.00 6.78 1.71
N GLU A 72 23.82 8.08 1.47
CA GLU A 72 22.60 8.81 1.82
C GLU A 72 21.57 8.81 0.67
N SER A 73 21.94 8.40 -0.54
CA SER A 73 21.05 8.38 -1.72
C SER A 73 19.77 7.56 -1.48
N LEU A 74 19.89 6.40 -0.82
CA LEU A 74 18.76 5.55 -0.47
C LEU A 74 17.80 6.24 0.50
N ARG A 75 18.33 7.01 1.46
CA ARG A 75 17.50 7.75 2.42
C ARG A 75 16.72 8.86 1.72
N TRP A 76 17.35 9.56 0.78
CA TRP A 76 16.67 10.55 -0.05
C TRP A 76 15.60 9.93 -0.96
N ALA A 77 15.87 8.77 -1.55
CA ALA A 77 14.88 8.03 -2.34
C ALA A 77 13.66 7.63 -1.49
N LEU A 78 13.88 7.12 -0.28
CA LEU A 78 12.81 6.76 0.66
C LEU A 78 12.04 8.00 1.16
N LEU A 79 12.73 9.11 1.44
CA LEU A 79 12.08 10.36 1.84
C LEU A 79 11.20 10.94 0.72
N LEU A 80 11.65 10.87 -0.53
CA LEU A 80 10.86 11.34 -1.68
C LEU A 80 9.65 10.44 -1.95
N LEU A 81 9.75 9.14 -1.66
CA LEU A 81 8.66 8.19 -1.84
C LEU A 81 7.73 8.11 -0.63
N ALA A 82 8.13 8.58 0.55
CA ALA A 82 7.29 8.57 1.75
C ALA A 82 5.91 9.25 1.55
N PRO A 83 5.77 10.37 0.81
CA PRO A 83 4.47 10.99 0.55
C PRO A 83 3.49 10.11 -0.22
N THR A 84 3.96 9.10 -0.97
CA THR A 84 3.09 8.16 -1.68
C THR A 84 2.20 7.36 -0.72
N GLY A 85 2.61 7.20 0.55
CA GLY A 85 1.77 6.62 1.60
C GLY A 85 0.55 7.46 1.91
N PHE A 86 0.68 8.80 1.93
CA PHE A 86 -0.48 9.69 2.10
C PHE A 86 -1.42 9.63 0.89
N TRP A 87 -0.87 9.48 -0.31
CA TRP A 87 -1.66 9.29 -1.52
C TRP A 87 -2.45 7.97 -1.48
N ALA A 88 -1.84 6.88 -1.04
CA ALA A 88 -2.52 5.61 -0.82
C ALA A 88 -3.63 5.71 0.26
N ALA A 89 -3.36 6.41 1.37
CA ALA A 89 -4.34 6.64 2.42
C ALA A 89 -5.53 7.48 1.92
N TRP A 90 -5.28 8.50 1.10
CA TRP A 90 -6.32 9.29 0.45
C TRP A 90 -7.20 8.44 -0.46
N HIS A 91 -6.59 7.60 -1.30
CA HIS A 91 -7.33 6.68 -2.16
C HIS A 91 -8.22 5.75 -1.34
N LEU A 92 -7.68 5.14 -0.28
CA LEU A 92 -8.45 4.27 0.61
C LEU A 92 -9.63 4.99 1.27
N TRP A 93 -9.42 6.24 1.71
CA TRP A 93 -10.48 7.07 2.27
C TRP A 93 -11.58 7.35 1.26
N THR A 94 -11.22 7.75 0.03
CA THR A 94 -12.19 8.04 -1.03
C THR A 94 -12.97 6.80 -1.48
N SER A 95 -12.33 5.62 -1.55
CA SER A 95 -13.00 4.36 -1.87
C SER A 95 -14.04 3.99 -0.83
N GLY A 96 -13.82 4.33 0.45
CA GLY A 96 -14.79 4.15 1.52
C GLY A 96 -16.12 4.88 1.29
N ALA A 97 -16.11 6.01 0.58
CA ALA A 97 -17.32 6.78 0.31
C ALA A 97 -18.22 6.12 -0.76
N THR A 98 -17.63 5.49 -1.79
CA THR A 98 -18.36 4.81 -2.87
C THR A 98 -18.84 3.41 -2.49
N ILE A 99 -18.24 2.81 -1.47
CA ILE A 99 -18.58 1.46 -0.98
C ILE A 99 -20.06 1.32 -0.57
N ARG A 100 -20.68 2.35 0.01
CA ARG A 100 -22.10 2.26 0.41
C ARG A 100 -23.01 2.09 -0.80
N GLU A 101 -22.66 2.70 -1.93
CA GLU A 101 -23.39 2.57 -3.19
C GLU A 101 -23.14 1.21 -3.84
N ASP A 102 -21.90 0.71 -3.78
CA ASP A 102 -21.55 -0.62 -4.33
C ASP A 102 -22.21 -1.76 -3.55
N VAL A 103 -22.26 -1.66 -2.22
CA VAL A 103 -22.97 -2.64 -1.38
C VAL A 103 -24.47 -2.61 -1.66
N ALA A 104 -25.08 -1.44 -1.81
CA ALA A 104 -26.51 -1.32 -2.15
C ALA A 104 -26.85 -1.82 -3.56
N ARG A 105 -25.89 -1.85 -4.48
CA ARG A 105 -26.06 -2.35 -5.84
C ARG A 105 -25.87 -3.86 -5.96
N ALA A 106 -25.22 -4.48 -4.97
CA ALA A 106 -24.92 -5.90 -4.90
C ALA A 106 -25.96 -6.72 -4.10
N SER A 107 -26.79 -6.07 -3.27
CA SER A 107 -27.95 -6.66 -2.58
C SER A 107 -29.19 -6.70 -3.46
#